data_AF-A0A7G8FVQ0-F1
#
_entry.id   AF-A0A7G8FVQ0-F1
#
_cell.length_a   1.000
_cell.length_b   1.000
_cell.length_c   1.000
_cell.angle_alpha   90.00
_cell.angle_beta   90.00
_cell.angle_gamma   90.00
#
_symmetry.space_group_name_H-M   'P 1'
#
loop_
_entity.id
_entity.type
_entity.pdbx_description
1 polymer ?
#
loop_
_entity_poly.entity_id
_entity_poly.type
_entity_poly.pdbx_seq_one_letter_code
_entity_poly.pdbx_strand_id
1 'polypeptide(L)' 'MSVAQVKNLQRRLDNLCREAETELTRTCGHELWRTLGFDAFDGLEDSDRRASANYYYGQWMTARELQEALG' A
#
# COMPACT_ATOMS: atom_id res chain seq x y z
N MET A 1 24.98 2.46 -1.75
CA MET A 1 24.22 3.04 -2.88
C MET A 1 24.61 4.49 -3.05
N SER A 2 24.62 5.01 -4.27
CA SER A 2 24.82 6.44 -4.50
C SER A 2 23.59 7.25 -4.08
N VAL A 3 23.77 8.54 -3.78
CA VAL A 3 22.66 9.47 -3.46
C VAL A 3 21.60 9.48 -4.57
N ALA A 4 22.02 9.38 -5.84
CA ALA A 4 21.10 9.31 -6.96
C ALA A 4 20.26 8.03 -6.97
N GLN A 5 20.85 6.88 -6.58
CA GLN A 5 20.13 5.61 -6.48
C GLN A 5 19.07 5.67 -5.37
N VAL A 6 19.42 6.21 -4.19
CA VAL A 6 18.47 6.36 -3.06
C VAL A 6 17.29 7.24 -3.46
N LYS A 7 17.54 8.42 -4.04
CA LYS A 7 16.47 9.32 -4.50
C LYS A 7 15.57 8.67 -5.56
N ASN A 8 16.16 7.89 -6.48
CA ASN A 8 15.38 7.19 -7.49
C ASN A 8 14.51 6.10 -6.87
N LEU A 9 15.03 5.37 -5.88
CA LEU A 9 14.29 4.36 -5.14
C LEU A 9 13.15 4.98 -4.32
N GLN A 10 13.40 6.04 -3.55
CA GLN A 10 12.37 6.78 -2.81
C GLN A 10 11.20 7.19 -3.73
N ARG A 11 11.49 7.73 -4.92
CA ARG A 11 10.46 8.10 -5.91
C ARG A 11 9.64 6.90 -6.41
N ARG A 12 10.26 5.72 -6.58
CA ARG A 12 9.52 4.51 -6.99
C ARG A 12 8.65 4.00 -5.86
N LEU A 13 9.14 4.02 -4.63
CA LEU A 13 8.36 3.64 -3.45
C LEU A 13 7.18 4.59 -3.26
N ASP A 14 7.35 5.90 -3.48
CA ASP A 14 6.25 6.87 -3.46
C ASP A 14 5.17 6.53 -4.49
N ASN A 15 5.57 6.14 -5.70
CA ASN A 15 4.63 5.74 -6.74
C ASN A 15 3.87 4.46 -6.33
N LEU A 16 4.57 3.45 -5.83
CA LEU A 16 3.95 2.21 -5.34
C LEU A 16 2.97 2.46 -4.20
N CYS A 17 3.32 3.32 -3.25
CA CYS A 17 2.41 3.76 -2.21
C CYS A 17 1.15 4.37 -2.81
N ARG A 18 1.27 5.37 -3.69
CA ARG A 18 0.10 6.05 -4.30
C ARG A 18 -0.79 5.11 -5.11
N GLU A 19 -0.19 4.20 -5.87
CA GLU A 19 -0.93 3.18 -6.63
C GLU A 19 -1.71 2.27 -5.70
N ALA A 20 -1.07 1.75 -4.66
CA ALA A 20 -1.71 0.91 -3.67
C ALA A 20 -2.82 1.64 -2.90
N GLU A 21 -2.62 2.90 -2.49
CA GLU A 21 -3.67 3.70 -1.83
C GLU A 21 -4.88 3.91 -2.75
N THR A 22 -4.64 4.17 -4.05
CA THR A 22 -5.70 4.36 -5.04
C THR A 22 -6.54 3.09 -5.20
N GLU A 23 -5.88 1.94 -5.36
CA GLU A 23 -6.56 0.66 -5.51
C GLU A 23 -7.27 0.24 -4.21
N LEU A 24 -6.66 0.46 -3.03
CA LEU A 24 -7.31 0.16 -1.75
C LEU A 24 -8.59 0.98 -1.54
N THR A 25 -8.54 2.29 -1.79
CA THR A 25 -9.74 3.14 -1.70
C THR A 25 -10.80 2.74 -2.71
N ARG A 26 -10.40 2.30 -3.91
CA ARG A 26 -11.33 1.77 -4.93
C ARG A 26 -11.97 0.45 -4.52
N THR A 27 -11.16 -0.51 -4.04
CA THR A 27 -11.62 -1.86 -3.68
C THR A 27 -12.50 -1.84 -2.43
N CYS A 28 -12.14 -1.03 -1.43
CA CYS A 28 -12.88 -0.91 -0.18
C CYS A 28 -14.06 0.05 -0.27
N GLY A 29 -14.04 1.02 -1.20
CA GLY A 29 -15.04 2.09 -1.29
C GLY A 29 -14.98 3.11 -0.15
N HIS A 30 -14.00 2.99 0.75
CA HIS A 30 -13.75 3.85 1.91
C HIS A 30 -12.27 3.81 2.31
N GLU A 31 -11.86 4.71 3.19
CA GLU A 31 -10.46 4.81 3.66
C GLU A 31 -10.19 4.21 5.05
N LEU A 32 -11.13 3.46 5.64
CA LEU A 32 -10.94 2.83 6.97
C LEU A 32 -9.73 1.89 7.04
N TRP A 33 -9.26 1.37 5.91
CA TRP A 33 -8.04 0.56 5.83
C TRP A 33 -6.79 1.31 6.31
N ARG A 34 -6.78 2.65 6.26
CA ARG A 34 -5.66 3.47 6.77
C ARG A 34 -5.50 3.34 8.28
N THR A 35 -6.59 3.08 9.02
CA THR A 35 -6.61 3.02 10.49
C THR A 35 -6.75 1.60 11.03
N LEU A 36 -7.56 0.76 10.37
CA LEU A 36 -7.84 -0.61 10.81
C LEU A 36 -6.88 -1.65 10.22
N GLY A 37 -6.13 -1.29 9.18
CA GLY A 37 -5.22 -2.21 8.51
C GLY A 37 -5.92 -3.43 7.89
N PHE A 38 -5.33 -4.61 8.03
CA PHE A 38 -5.87 -5.85 7.44
C PHE A 38 -7.29 -6.18 7.92
N ASP A 39 -7.64 -5.81 9.15
CA ASP A 39 -8.97 -6.03 9.73
C ASP A 39 -10.07 -5.31 8.93
N ALA A 40 -9.72 -4.24 8.19
CA ALA A 40 -10.66 -3.55 7.31
C ALA A 40 -11.21 -4.43 6.18
N PHE A 41 -10.52 -5.53 5.84
CA PHE A 41 -10.82 -6.35 4.67
C PHE A 41 -11.66 -7.58 5.01
N ASP A 42 -11.77 -7.95 6.29
CA ASP A 42 -12.57 -9.11 6.73
C ASP A 42 -14.06 -8.94 6.43
N GLY A 43 -14.53 -7.70 6.38
CA GLY A 43 -15.90 -7.34 6.00
C GLY A 43 -16.19 -7.37 4.49
N LEU A 44 -15.19 -7.63 3.63
CA LEU A 44 -15.39 -7.73 2.19
C LEU A 44 -15.96 -9.12 1.84
N GLU A 45 -17.24 -9.16 1.47
CA GLU A 45 -17.94 -10.41 1.09
C GLU A 45 -17.39 -11.02 -0.22
N ASP A 46 -16.99 -10.16 -1.16
CA ASP A 46 -16.39 -10.55 -2.43
C ASP A 46 -14.94 -11.00 -2.22
N SER A 47 -14.67 -12.28 -2.45
CA SER A 47 -13.35 -12.89 -2.24
C SER A 47 -12.26 -12.30 -3.11
N ASP A 48 -12.58 -11.88 -4.33
CA ASP A 48 -11.61 -11.32 -5.27
C ASP A 48 -11.26 -9.89 -4.87
N ARG A 49 -12.24 -9.12 -4.40
CA ARG A 49 -12.00 -7.82 -3.77
C ARG A 49 -11.15 -7.95 -2.52
N ARG A 50 -11.47 -8.90 -1.64
CA ARG A 50 -10.69 -9.13 -0.42
C ARG A 50 -9.24 -9.52 -0.75
N ALA A 51 -9.03 -10.43 -1.69
CA ALA A 51 -7.69 -10.81 -2.15
C ALA A 51 -6.93 -9.60 -2.72
N SER A 52 -7.58 -8.78 -3.53
CA SER A 52 -7.00 -7.56 -4.10
C SER A 52 -6.62 -6.55 -3.00
N ALA A 53 -7.51 -6.31 -2.03
CA ALA A 53 -7.25 -5.40 -0.92
C ALA A 53 -6.05 -5.88 -0.08
N ASN A 54 -6.00 -7.16 0.27
CA ASN A 54 -4.87 -7.76 0.99
C ASN A 54 -3.56 -7.60 0.22
N TYR A 55 -3.58 -7.83 -1.10
CA TYR A 55 -2.41 -7.66 -1.96
C TYR A 55 -1.90 -6.22 -1.93
N TYR A 56 -2.75 -5.24 -2.25
CA TYR A 56 -2.33 -3.84 -2.31
C TYR A 56 -1.93 -3.30 -0.93
N TYR A 57 -2.59 -3.73 0.14
CA TYR A 57 -2.20 -3.32 1.50
C TYR A 57 -0.82 -3.86 1.88
N GLY A 58 -0.51 -5.12 1.56
CA GLY A 58 0.83 -5.68 1.75
C GLY A 58 1.91 -4.93 0.96
N GLN A 59 1.60 -4.53 -0.29
CA GLN A 59 2.51 -3.73 -1.10
C GLN A 59 2.72 -2.32 -0.54
N TRP A 60 1.65 -1.68 -0.06
CA TRP A 60 1.72 -0.38 0.59
C TRP A 60 2.56 -0.43 1.88
N MET A 61 2.33 -1.42 2.75
CA MET A 61 3.11 -1.66 3.96
C MET A 61 4.60 -1.85 3.63
N THR A 62 4.91 -2.75 2.69
CA THR A 62 6.28 -3.03 2.27
C THR A 62 6.97 -1.76 1.75
N ALA A 63 6.27 -0.98 0.92
CA ALA A 63 6.80 0.27 0.40
C ALA A 63 7.06 1.30 1.50
N ARG A 64 6.15 1.43 2.49
CA ARG A 64 6.32 2.30 3.66
C ARG A 64 7.51 1.90 4.52
N GLU A 65 7.64 0.62 4.85
CA GLU A 65 8.77 0.09 5.64
C GLU A 65 10.11 0.36 4.93
N LEU A 66 10.16 0.20 3.61
CA LEU A 66 11.35 0.53 2.82
C LEU A 66 11.63 2.03 2.78
N GLN A 67 10.60 2.88 2.72
CA GLN A 67 10.78 4.33 2.80
C GLN A 67 11.36 4.74 4.15
N GLU A 68 10.81 4.21 5.25
CA GLU A 68 11.30 4.48 6.61
C GLU A 68 12.76 4.03 6.79
N ALA A 69 13.13 2.88 6.20
CA ALA A 69 14.50 2.38 6.24
C ALA A 69 15.50 3.22 5.42
N LEU A 70 15.03 3.97 4.42
CA LEU A 70 15.88 4.83 3.58
C LEU A 70 16.08 6.24 4.16
N GLY A 71 15.25 6.65 5.13
CA GLY A 71 15.19 8.01 5.67
C GLY A 71 14.72 9.04 4.64
#